data_AF-A0A914PPC0-F1
#
_entry.id   AF-A0A914PPC0-F1
#
_cell.length_a   1.000
_cell.length_b   1.000
_cell.length_c   1.000
_cell.angle_alpha   90.00
_cell.angle_beta   90.00
_cell.angle_gamma   90.00
#
_symmetry.space_group_name_H-M   'P 1'
#
loop_
_entity.id
_entity.type
_entity.pdbx_description
1 polymer ?
#
loop_
_entity_poly.entity_id
_entity_poly.type
_entity_poly.pdbx_seq_one_letter_code
_entity_poly.pdbx_strand_id
1 'polypeptide(L)'
;MFKNIDRVLNRINPGMKLGSDAVQFISKILILVLHEFVEEMPESVTAVQTIIKKLFPSTWGTFVVKNTDTEFKANTERSWLRRKEAKSKEAKCVALLMSKLKDILKGNLDDRVVYYIYSILDEIINDILKWTSISVNKFQSERPVIDKRVLIAAIHTDRGLSELLEKLLPTAANDYSAIEYYQQTSTVNATLPKSGRQQPLYDYDKYQICQKFEIDENSYLRDLSLLVNVFKRRLEKGLGDDAAGRHYILSIFGNITEIYELTFRVVRAIEEVREMSQTQSMGIGLSEFAEGCEFDSYIRFMEIFKEPIEEKMNALLRDRRYSTFFDEEDKISFTSDGHCMRMAFKYVLPLYLHSVAAHFDGYYHYISLLIKASRPGADRVELQNLETHLKSVATAINALELPPNP
;
A
#
# COMPACT_ATOMS: atom_id res chain seq x y z
N MET A 1 24.55 2.20 -17.10
CA MET A 1 24.30 3.61 -16.75
C MET A 1 23.57 3.72 -15.42
N PHE A 2 22.62 2.84 -15.12
CA PHE A 2 21.84 2.89 -13.87
C PHE A 2 22.14 1.75 -12.88
N LYS A 3 23.41 1.55 -12.50
CA LYS A 3 23.78 0.69 -11.34
C LYS A 3 23.23 1.22 -10.00
N ASN A 4 22.47 2.33 -10.03
CA ASN A 4 21.79 2.89 -8.88
C ASN A 4 20.42 2.23 -8.63
N ILE A 5 19.76 1.60 -9.63
CA ILE A 5 18.41 1.05 -9.48
C ILE A 5 18.37 -0.03 -8.39
N ASP A 6 19.28 -1.01 -8.44
CA ASP A 6 19.37 -2.06 -7.41
C ASP A 6 19.67 -1.50 -6.01
N ARG A 7 20.36 -0.36 -5.96
CA ARG A 7 20.74 0.29 -4.70
C ARG A 7 19.57 1.05 -4.11
N VAL A 8 18.80 1.74 -4.96
CA VAL A 8 17.54 2.37 -4.57
C VAL A 8 16.54 1.32 -4.09
N LEU A 9 16.45 0.16 -4.77
CA LEU A 9 15.62 -0.95 -4.31
C LEU A 9 16.04 -1.44 -2.91
N ASN A 10 17.33 -1.66 -2.68
CA ASN A 10 17.83 -2.08 -1.36
C ASN A 10 17.59 -1.04 -0.26
N ARG A 11 17.52 0.26 -0.60
CA ARG A 11 17.14 1.32 0.35
C ARG A 11 15.65 1.26 0.70
N ILE A 12 14.80 0.91 -0.26
CA ILE A 12 13.33 0.87 -0.11
C ILE A 12 12.89 -0.42 0.59
N ASN A 13 13.41 -1.58 0.15
CA ASN A 13 13.03 -2.89 0.67
C ASN A 13 14.23 -3.84 0.70
N PRO A 14 14.96 -3.93 1.83
CA PRO A 14 16.10 -4.81 1.99
C PRO A 14 15.68 -6.28 1.83
N GLY A 15 16.25 -6.98 0.84
CA GLY A 15 15.99 -8.40 0.58
C GLY A 15 15.19 -8.69 -0.69
N MET A 16 14.61 -7.66 -1.32
CA MET A 16 13.97 -7.77 -2.64
C MET A 16 15.02 -7.70 -3.76
N LYS A 17 14.83 -8.49 -4.83
CA LYS A 17 15.74 -8.50 -5.99
C LYS A 17 15.02 -8.01 -7.23
N LEU A 18 15.73 -7.34 -8.12
CA LEU A 18 15.20 -6.90 -9.41
C LEU A 18 15.72 -7.82 -10.51
N GLY A 19 14.82 -8.30 -11.37
CA GLY A 19 15.19 -9.06 -12.56
C GLY A 19 15.87 -8.18 -13.60
N SER A 20 16.77 -8.74 -14.41
CA SER A 20 17.48 -8.02 -15.47
C SER A 20 16.53 -7.28 -16.42
N ASP A 21 15.41 -7.90 -16.79
CA ASP A 21 14.44 -7.31 -17.72
C ASP A 21 13.68 -6.13 -17.11
N ALA A 22 13.44 -6.16 -15.79
CA ALA A 22 12.86 -5.05 -15.04
C ALA A 22 13.86 -3.87 -14.97
N VAL A 23 15.14 -4.13 -14.70
CA VAL A 23 16.21 -3.11 -14.76
C VAL A 23 16.28 -2.45 -16.14
N GLN A 24 16.21 -3.24 -17.21
CA GLN A 24 16.22 -2.74 -18.58
C GLN A 24 14.98 -1.88 -18.88
N PHE A 25 13.81 -2.28 -18.39
CA PHE A 25 12.57 -1.53 -18.58
C PHE A 25 12.61 -0.17 -17.87
N ILE A 26 13.03 -0.13 -16.59
CA ILE A 26 13.23 1.14 -15.86
C ILE A 26 14.25 2.01 -16.58
N SER A 27 15.36 1.42 -17.03
CA SER A 27 16.38 2.15 -17.79
C SER A 27 15.83 2.77 -19.08
N LYS A 28 14.92 2.08 -19.77
CA LYS A 28 14.25 2.59 -20.97
C LYS A 28 13.41 3.83 -20.65
N ILE A 29 12.61 3.80 -19.58
CA ILE A 29 11.81 4.95 -19.13
C ILE A 29 12.72 6.15 -18.85
N LEU A 30 13.81 5.96 -18.11
CA LEU A 30 14.75 7.05 -17.78
C LEU A 30 15.43 7.64 -19.02
N ILE A 31 15.75 6.82 -20.01
CA ILE A 31 16.34 7.29 -21.28
C ILE A 31 15.34 8.17 -22.04
N LEU A 32 14.05 7.84 -22.02
CA LEU A 32 13.01 8.63 -22.70
C LEU A 32 12.80 9.98 -22.00
N VAL A 33 12.76 9.99 -20.66
CA VAL A 33 12.72 11.26 -19.90
C VAL A 33 13.97 12.11 -20.17
N LEU A 34 15.14 11.47 -20.24
CA LEU A 34 16.38 12.15 -20.60
C LEU A 34 16.36 12.73 -22.01
N HIS A 35 15.75 12.04 -22.97
CA HIS A 35 15.62 12.53 -24.33
C HIS A 35 14.87 13.86 -24.38
N GLU A 36 13.77 13.99 -23.62
CA GLU A 36 13.01 15.25 -23.54
C GLU A 36 13.89 16.42 -23.06
N PHE A 37 14.73 16.18 -22.04
CA PHE A 37 15.68 17.19 -21.56
C PHE A 37 16.75 17.55 -22.59
N VAL A 38 17.14 16.59 -23.43
CA VAL A 38 18.12 16.80 -24.50
C VAL A 38 17.52 17.58 -25.66
N GLU A 39 16.25 17.38 -25.97
CA GLU A 39 15.55 18.12 -27.02
C GLU A 39 15.26 19.57 -26.61
N GLU A 40 14.77 19.78 -25.39
CA GLU A 40 14.38 21.12 -24.90
C GLU A 40 15.57 21.94 -24.36
N MET A 41 16.72 21.32 -24.09
CA MET A 41 17.97 21.94 -23.61
C MET A 41 17.78 23.01 -22.51
N PRO A 42 17.31 22.64 -21.30
CA PRO A 42 16.94 23.60 -20.27
C PRO A 42 18.15 24.37 -19.72
N GLU A 43 18.17 25.69 -19.84
CA GLU A 43 19.28 26.54 -19.38
C GLU A 43 19.27 26.82 -17.86
N SER A 44 18.21 26.43 -17.16
CA SER A 44 18.03 26.72 -15.73
C SER A 44 17.22 25.64 -15.01
N VAL A 45 17.30 25.59 -13.68
CA VAL A 45 16.51 24.67 -12.84
C VAL A 45 15.01 24.90 -13.04
N THR A 46 14.57 26.17 -13.19
CA THR A 46 13.17 26.50 -13.47
C THR A 46 12.72 26.01 -14.84
N ALA A 47 13.60 26.02 -15.85
CA ALA A 47 13.31 25.42 -17.15
C ALA A 47 13.13 23.90 -17.05
N VAL A 48 13.98 23.21 -16.27
CA VAL A 48 13.81 21.77 -15.99
C VAL A 48 12.46 21.47 -15.33
N GLN A 49 12.07 22.27 -14.32
CA GLN A 49 10.77 22.15 -13.66
C GLN A 49 9.59 22.36 -14.62
N THR A 50 9.74 23.29 -15.58
CA THR A 50 8.71 23.57 -16.58
C THR A 50 8.55 22.41 -17.56
N ILE A 51 9.65 21.82 -18.02
CA ILE A 51 9.64 20.61 -18.86
C ILE A 51 8.94 19.47 -18.12
N ILE A 52 9.26 19.25 -16.84
CA ILE A 52 8.61 18.21 -16.05
C ILE A 52 7.10 18.44 -15.91
N LYS A 53 6.66 19.67 -15.61
CA LYS A 53 5.23 19.98 -15.52
C LYS A 53 4.48 19.83 -16.84
N LYS A 54 5.17 19.93 -17.98
CA LYS A 54 4.62 19.70 -19.32
C LYS A 54 4.56 18.21 -19.66
N LEU A 55 5.64 17.48 -19.39
CA LEU A 55 5.79 16.07 -19.74
C LEU A 55 4.95 15.16 -18.82
N PHE A 56 4.93 15.44 -17.53
CA PHE A 56 4.33 14.59 -16.51
C PHE A 56 2.87 15.00 -16.28
N PRO A 57 1.96 14.09 -15.88
CA PRO A 57 0.65 14.45 -15.35
C PRO A 57 0.77 15.51 -14.25
N SER A 58 -0.14 16.48 -14.21
CA SER A 58 0.01 17.74 -13.45
C SER A 58 0.34 17.53 -11.96
N THR A 59 -0.31 16.56 -11.33
CA THR A 59 -0.13 16.21 -9.92
C THR A 59 1.19 15.49 -9.66
N TRP A 60 1.54 14.52 -10.52
CA TRP A 60 2.78 13.76 -10.39
C TRP A 60 4.01 14.63 -10.71
N GLY A 61 3.95 15.46 -11.75
CA GLY A 61 4.99 16.45 -12.05
C GLY A 61 5.20 17.44 -10.90
N THR A 62 4.12 17.90 -10.26
CA THR A 62 4.22 18.77 -9.08
C THR A 62 4.83 18.05 -7.87
N PHE A 63 4.47 16.78 -7.65
CA PHE A 63 5.06 15.93 -6.61
C PHE A 63 6.56 15.73 -6.81
N VAL A 64 6.97 15.30 -8.01
CA VAL A 64 8.36 15.05 -8.38
C VAL A 64 9.19 16.32 -8.19
N VAL A 65 8.71 17.47 -8.65
CA VAL A 65 9.38 18.77 -8.45
C VAL A 65 9.48 19.13 -6.97
N LYS A 66 8.41 18.96 -6.19
CA LYS A 66 8.41 19.29 -4.76
C LYS A 66 9.39 18.41 -3.97
N ASN A 67 9.36 17.09 -4.17
CA ASN A 67 10.28 16.18 -3.48
C ASN A 67 11.73 16.46 -3.89
N THR A 68 11.97 16.64 -5.19
CA THR A 68 13.29 17.00 -5.70
C THR A 68 13.77 18.32 -5.09
N ASP A 69 12.93 19.34 -5.00
CA ASP A 69 13.28 20.62 -4.37
C ASP A 69 13.61 20.46 -2.88
N THR A 70 12.87 19.62 -2.14
CA THR A 70 13.17 19.37 -0.73
C THR A 70 14.53 18.68 -0.55
N GLU A 71 14.83 17.67 -1.38
CA GLU A 71 16.11 16.98 -1.31
C GLU A 71 17.26 17.84 -1.83
N PHE A 72 17.04 18.61 -2.89
CA PHE A 72 18.01 19.53 -3.48
C PHE A 72 18.35 20.68 -2.53
N LYS A 73 17.38 21.18 -1.74
CA LYS A 73 17.61 22.19 -0.70
C LYS A 73 18.30 21.60 0.54
N ALA A 74 17.91 20.40 0.97
CA ALA A 74 18.50 19.71 2.12
C ALA A 74 19.96 19.30 1.85
N ASN A 75 20.25 18.83 0.63
CA ASN A 75 21.61 18.60 0.16
C ASN A 75 22.19 19.89 -0.41
N THR A 76 22.69 20.78 0.47
CA THR A 76 23.34 22.02 0.06
C THR A 76 24.44 21.77 -0.98
N GLU A 77 24.72 22.74 -1.84
CA GLU A 77 25.81 22.78 -2.84
C GLU A 77 27.18 22.26 -2.31
N ARG A 78 27.43 22.40 -1.00
CA ARG A 78 28.61 21.88 -0.27
C ARG A 78 28.62 20.36 -0.04
N SER A 79 27.46 19.71 0.06
CA SER A 79 27.30 18.25 0.15
C SER A 79 27.58 17.59 -1.21
N TRP A 80 27.18 18.26 -2.30
CA TRP A 80 27.42 17.83 -3.68
C TRP A 80 28.90 17.86 -4.08
N LEU A 81 29.64 18.94 -3.77
CA LEU A 81 31.09 18.99 -3.97
C LEU A 81 31.82 17.87 -3.20
N ARG A 82 31.41 17.62 -1.95
CA ARG A 82 31.95 16.50 -1.15
C ARG A 82 31.60 15.13 -1.72
N ARG A 83 30.40 14.94 -2.28
CA ARG A 83 30.02 13.68 -2.94
C ARG A 83 30.75 13.49 -4.27
N LYS A 84 31.05 14.55 -5.03
CA LYS A 84 31.89 14.49 -6.24
C LYS A 84 33.32 14.07 -5.91
N GLU A 85 33.85 14.52 -4.78
CA GLU A 85 35.21 14.22 -4.29
C GLU A 85 35.31 12.96 -3.42
N ALA A 86 34.18 12.39 -2.99
CA ALA A 86 34.17 11.18 -2.17
C ALA A 86 34.67 9.96 -2.96
N LYS A 87 35.50 9.12 -2.32
CA LYS A 87 36.00 7.87 -2.94
C LYS A 87 34.94 6.76 -3.02
N SER A 88 33.68 7.02 -2.69
CA SER A 88 32.61 6.01 -2.70
C SER A 88 32.25 5.59 -4.14
N LYS A 89 31.68 4.39 -4.29
CA LYS A 89 31.20 3.92 -5.60
C LYS A 89 30.03 4.78 -6.13
N GLU A 90 29.28 5.42 -5.23
CA GLU A 90 28.19 6.36 -5.55
C GLU A 90 28.69 7.60 -6.27
N ALA A 91 29.64 8.29 -5.64
CA ALA A 91 30.30 9.48 -6.14
C ALA A 91 30.73 9.32 -7.59
N LYS A 92 31.38 8.18 -7.88
CA LYS A 92 31.88 7.84 -9.21
C LYS A 92 30.76 7.57 -10.21
N CYS A 93 29.67 6.93 -9.81
CA CYS A 93 28.53 6.68 -10.69
C CYS A 93 27.78 7.98 -11.02
N VAL A 94 27.55 8.84 -10.03
CA VAL A 94 26.95 10.17 -10.21
C VAL A 94 27.83 11.03 -11.11
N ALA A 95 29.13 11.11 -10.83
CA ALA A 95 30.08 11.88 -11.64
C ALA A 95 30.13 11.38 -13.11
N LEU A 96 30.09 10.07 -13.34
CA LEU A 96 30.06 9.49 -14.69
C LEU A 96 28.75 9.82 -15.43
N LEU A 97 27.60 9.75 -14.74
CA LEU A 97 26.30 10.13 -15.31
C LEU A 97 26.28 11.61 -15.66
N MET A 98 26.75 12.48 -14.77
CA MET A 98 26.82 13.92 -15.00
C MET A 98 27.77 14.27 -16.17
N SER A 99 28.93 13.61 -16.25
CA SER A 99 29.85 13.79 -17.39
C SER A 99 29.16 13.44 -18.71
N LYS A 100 28.51 12.27 -18.78
CA LYS A 100 27.77 11.87 -19.97
C LYS A 100 26.62 12.80 -20.32
N LEU A 101 25.90 13.32 -19.32
CA LEU A 101 24.84 14.29 -19.56
C LEU A 101 25.38 15.61 -20.09
N LYS A 102 26.52 16.09 -19.58
CA LYS A 102 27.21 17.26 -20.14
C LYS A 102 27.68 17.05 -21.56
N ASP A 103 28.20 15.86 -21.88
CA ASP A 103 28.63 15.50 -23.22
C ASP A 103 27.44 15.50 -24.21
N ILE A 104 26.30 14.94 -23.78
CA ILE A 104 25.07 14.89 -24.60
C ILE A 104 24.43 16.26 -24.74
N LEU A 105 24.44 17.06 -23.67
CA LEU A 105 23.80 18.38 -23.63
C LEU A 105 24.73 19.55 -24.04
N LYS A 106 25.79 19.27 -24.81
CA LYS A 106 26.69 20.27 -25.41
C LYS A 106 27.40 21.22 -24.41
N GLY A 107 27.95 20.67 -23.33
CA GLY A 107 29.11 21.22 -22.60
C GLY A 107 28.95 22.51 -21.78
N ASN A 108 27.94 23.36 -22.04
CA ASN A 108 27.78 24.67 -21.40
C ASN A 108 26.73 24.74 -20.28
N LEU A 109 26.13 23.62 -19.90
CA LEU A 109 25.14 23.59 -18.82
C LEU A 109 25.79 23.70 -17.45
N ASP A 110 25.22 24.61 -16.64
CA ASP A 110 25.53 24.76 -15.23
C ASP A 110 25.42 23.40 -14.51
N ASP A 111 26.45 23.06 -13.73
CA ASP A 111 26.52 21.85 -12.89
C ASP A 111 25.27 21.71 -12.02
N ARG A 112 24.67 22.83 -11.58
CA ARG A 112 23.39 22.81 -10.85
C ARG A 112 22.25 22.21 -11.67
N VAL A 113 22.13 22.56 -12.94
CA VAL A 113 21.06 22.07 -13.82
C VAL A 113 21.23 20.57 -14.07
N VAL A 114 22.46 20.14 -14.34
CA VAL A 114 22.77 18.72 -14.53
C VAL A 114 22.50 17.90 -13.26
N TYR A 115 22.83 18.45 -12.09
CA TYR A 115 22.55 17.79 -10.81
C TYR A 115 21.04 17.73 -10.54
N TYR A 116 20.30 18.79 -10.87
CA TYR A 116 18.85 18.80 -10.71
C TYR A 116 18.17 17.74 -11.60
N ILE A 117 18.60 17.61 -12.88
CA ILE A 117 18.13 16.54 -13.77
C ILE A 117 18.44 15.15 -13.18
N TYR A 118 19.63 14.95 -12.63
CA TYR A 118 19.97 13.69 -11.96
C TYR A 118 19.03 13.39 -10.78
N SER A 119 18.74 14.38 -9.94
CA SER A 119 17.84 14.20 -8.80
C SER A 119 16.41 13.86 -9.23
N ILE A 120 15.91 14.46 -10.31
CA ILE A 120 14.61 14.10 -10.91
C ILE A 120 14.60 12.62 -11.33
N LEU A 121 15.66 12.15 -11.98
CA LEU A 121 15.75 10.74 -12.40
C LEU A 121 15.82 9.78 -11.21
N ASP A 122 16.55 10.13 -10.15
CA ASP A 122 16.63 9.31 -8.93
C ASP A 122 15.25 9.23 -8.25
N GLU A 123 14.49 10.33 -8.23
CA GLU A 123 13.15 10.36 -7.66
C GLU A 123 12.14 9.54 -8.47
N ILE A 124 12.24 9.55 -9.81
CA ILE A 124 11.42 8.67 -10.66
C ILE A 124 11.72 7.20 -10.37
N ILE A 125 12.99 6.82 -10.24
CA ILE A 125 13.38 5.44 -9.88
C ILE A 125 12.79 5.08 -8.51
N ASN A 126 12.93 5.98 -7.54
CA ASN A 126 12.44 5.80 -6.18
C ASN A 126 10.95 5.52 -6.15
N ASP A 127 10.16 6.31 -6.88
CA ASP A 127 8.70 6.18 -6.90
C ASP A 127 8.25 4.90 -7.62
N ILE A 128 8.80 4.60 -8.80
CA ILE A 128 8.51 3.36 -9.54
C ILE A 128 8.79 2.13 -8.67
N LEU A 129 9.95 2.07 -8.02
CA LEU A 129 10.34 0.93 -7.18
C LEU A 129 9.52 0.84 -5.90
N LYS A 130 9.13 1.98 -5.31
CA LYS A 130 8.26 2.01 -4.12
C LYS A 130 6.88 1.45 -4.43
N TRP A 131 6.25 1.90 -5.50
CA TRP A 131 4.96 1.36 -5.95
C TRP A 131 5.03 -0.12 -6.29
N THR A 132 6.07 -0.53 -7.02
CA THR A 132 6.28 -1.94 -7.37
C THR A 132 6.47 -2.82 -6.14
N SER A 133 7.24 -2.34 -5.16
CA SER A 133 7.47 -3.07 -3.90
C SER A 133 6.18 -3.23 -3.08
N ILE A 134 5.32 -2.21 -3.04
CA ILE A 134 4.00 -2.27 -2.38
C ILE A 134 3.12 -3.31 -3.05
N SER A 135 3.04 -3.30 -4.38
CA SER A 135 2.25 -4.28 -5.13
C SER A 135 2.75 -5.70 -4.90
N VAL A 136 4.05 -5.92 -4.91
CA VAL A 136 4.65 -7.26 -4.73
C VAL A 136 4.49 -7.82 -3.32
N ASN A 137 4.63 -6.98 -2.29
CA ASN A 137 4.46 -7.40 -0.89
C ASN A 137 3.02 -7.90 -0.60
N LYS A 138 2.03 -7.54 -1.43
CA LYS A 138 0.67 -8.09 -1.33
C LYS A 138 0.54 -9.52 -1.86
N PHE A 139 1.49 -10.01 -2.66
CA PHE A 139 1.33 -11.24 -3.43
C PHE A 139 2.38 -12.33 -3.19
N GLN A 140 3.51 -12.07 -2.51
CA GLN A 140 4.60 -13.06 -2.36
C GLN A 140 5.34 -12.96 -1.02
N SER A 141 5.39 -14.08 -0.27
CA SER A 141 5.89 -14.12 1.11
C SER A 141 7.37 -14.51 1.28
N GLU A 142 8.06 -15.05 0.27
CA GLU A 142 9.35 -15.74 0.50
C GLU A 142 10.53 -15.29 -0.40
N ARG A 143 10.65 -13.97 -0.65
CA ARG A 143 11.72 -13.28 -1.45
C ARG A 143 11.36 -13.10 -2.93
N PRO A 144 10.58 -12.05 -3.25
CA PRO A 144 10.14 -11.81 -4.60
C PRO A 144 11.27 -11.20 -5.44
N VAL A 145 11.56 -11.85 -6.56
CA VAL A 145 12.28 -11.20 -7.67
C VAL A 145 11.24 -10.40 -8.45
N ILE A 146 11.39 -9.07 -8.50
CA ILE A 146 10.56 -8.23 -9.35
C ILE A 146 10.95 -8.49 -10.80
N ASP A 147 10.11 -9.21 -11.54
CA ASP A 147 10.24 -9.34 -12.98
C ASP A 147 9.59 -8.15 -13.72
N LYS A 148 9.79 -8.11 -15.04
CA LYS A 148 9.27 -7.03 -15.88
C LYS A 148 7.73 -6.98 -15.88
N ARG A 149 7.04 -8.11 -15.79
CA ARG A 149 5.56 -8.18 -15.86
C ARG A 149 4.94 -7.59 -14.60
N VAL A 150 5.47 -7.97 -13.45
CA VAL A 150 5.10 -7.46 -12.12
C VAL A 150 5.32 -5.95 -12.04
N LEU A 151 6.48 -5.48 -12.50
CA LEU A 151 6.81 -4.06 -12.58
C LEU A 151 5.81 -3.29 -13.44
N ILE A 152 5.49 -3.81 -14.64
CA ILE A 152 4.55 -3.18 -15.56
C ILE A 152 3.14 -3.16 -14.95
N ALA A 153 2.68 -4.24 -14.34
CA ALA A 153 1.37 -4.29 -13.69
C ALA A 153 1.27 -3.24 -12.57
N ALA A 154 2.31 -3.12 -11.73
CA ALA A 154 2.35 -2.10 -10.68
C ALA A 154 2.35 -0.67 -11.24
N ILE A 155 3.09 -0.41 -12.33
CA ILE A 155 3.08 0.90 -12.99
C ILE A 155 1.68 1.26 -13.51
N HIS A 156 0.95 0.31 -14.09
CA HIS A 156 -0.41 0.55 -14.59
C HIS A 156 -1.45 0.74 -13.47
N THR A 157 -1.17 0.32 -12.23
CA THR A 157 -2.05 0.64 -11.10
C THR A 157 -1.93 2.07 -10.62
N ASP A 158 -0.80 2.72 -10.88
CA ASP A 158 -0.63 4.14 -10.59
C ASP A 158 -1.01 4.96 -11.83
N ARG A 159 -2.03 5.80 -11.69
CA ARG A 159 -2.53 6.60 -12.81
C ARG A 159 -1.48 7.59 -13.35
N GLY A 160 -0.65 8.16 -12.49
CA GLY A 160 0.39 9.11 -12.89
C GLY A 160 1.50 8.43 -13.70
N LEU A 161 1.97 7.28 -13.24
CA LEU A 161 2.97 6.47 -13.93
C LEU A 161 2.39 5.84 -15.21
N SER A 162 1.13 5.40 -15.20
CA SER A 162 0.44 4.87 -16.39
C SER A 162 0.29 5.94 -17.48
N GLU A 163 -0.18 7.14 -17.13
CA GLU A 163 -0.32 8.26 -18.08
C GLU A 163 1.06 8.72 -18.61
N LEU A 164 2.10 8.73 -17.77
CA LEU A 164 3.47 8.97 -18.24
C LEU A 164 3.90 7.87 -19.22
N LEU A 165 3.66 6.60 -18.88
CA LEU A 165 4.09 5.46 -19.69
C LEU A 165 3.40 5.48 -21.06
N GLU A 166 2.11 5.80 -21.12
CA GLU A 166 1.37 5.97 -22.37
C GLU A 166 1.94 7.11 -23.22
N LYS A 167 2.29 8.24 -22.59
CA LYS A 167 2.93 9.39 -23.29
C LYS A 167 4.32 9.04 -23.82
N LEU A 168 5.15 8.38 -23.01
CA LEU A 168 6.53 8.04 -23.38
C LEU A 168 6.64 6.84 -24.31
N LEU A 169 5.70 5.89 -24.23
CA LEU A 169 5.68 4.63 -24.97
C LEU A 169 4.28 4.33 -25.55
N PRO A 170 3.81 5.07 -26.57
CA PRO A 170 2.48 4.88 -27.16
C PRO A 170 2.26 3.48 -27.74
N THR A 171 3.34 2.81 -28.18
CA THR A 171 3.32 1.46 -28.77
C THR A 171 3.39 0.33 -27.73
N ALA A 172 3.78 0.61 -26.49
CA ALA A 172 3.85 -0.42 -25.44
C ALA A 172 2.49 -0.71 -24.79
N ALA A 173 1.50 0.16 -24.98
CA ALA A 173 0.15 0.00 -24.44
C ALA A 173 -0.62 -1.20 -25.04
N ASN A 174 -0.26 -1.64 -26.25
CA ASN A 174 -0.96 -2.74 -26.93
C ASN A 174 -0.39 -4.15 -26.66
N ASP A 175 0.85 -4.24 -26.14
CA ASP A 175 1.54 -5.54 -25.96
C ASP A 175 1.39 -6.13 -24.55
N TYR A 176 0.84 -5.37 -23.61
CA TYR A 176 0.72 -5.80 -22.21
C TYR A 176 -0.73 -5.62 -21.76
N SER A 177 -1.57 -6.63 -22.01
CA SER A 177 -2.86 -6.72 -21.35
C SER A 177 -2.63 -6.88 -19.84
N ALA A 178 -2.64 -5.77 -19.10
CA ALA A 178 -2.67 -5.76 -17.63
C ALA A 178 -3.77 -6.70 -17.09
N ILE A 179 -4.83 -6.88 -17.88
CA ILE A 179 -5.94 -7.81 -17.68
C ILE A 179 -5.48 -9.27 -17.51
N GLU A 180 -4.41 -9.74 -18.14
CA GLU A 180 -3.98 -11.16 -18.04
C GLU A 180 -3.30 -11.47 -16.69
N TYR A 181 -2.52 -10.52 -16.16
CA TYR A 181 -1.90 -10.65 -14.83
C TYR A 181 -2.95 -10.50 -13.72
N TYR A 182 -3.92 -9.58 -13.90
CA TYR A 182 -5.06 -9.48 -13.00
C TYR A 182 -6.01 -10.66 -13.15
N GLN A 183 -6.24 -11.26 -14.31
CA GLN A 183 -7.12 -12.44 -14.44
C GLN A 183 -6.48 -13.71 -13.86
N GLN A 184 -5.16 -13.88 -13.91
CA GLN A 184 -4.49 -14.98 -13.22
C GLN A 184 -4.44 -14.83 -11.69
N THR A 185 -4.66 -13.61 -11.17
CA THR A 185 -4.64 -13.32 -9.72
C THR A 185 -6.02 -12.98 -9.14
N SER A 186 -6.97 -12.55 -9.97
CA SER A 186 -8.39 -12.29 -9.63
C SER A 186 -9.22 -13.57 -9.61
N THR A 187 -8.66 -14.69 -10.08
CA THR A 187 -9.18 -16.03 -9.77
C THR A 187 -8.90 -16.45 -8.32
N VAL A 188 -8.27 -15.61 -7.49
CA VAL A 188 -8.11 -15.91 -6.06
C VAL A 188 -9.06 -15.08 -5.17
N ASN A 189 -9.56 -13.90 -5.59
CA ASN A 189 -10.26 -12.98 -4.66
C ASN A 189 -11.64 -12.45 -5.11
N ALA A 190 -12.33 -13.09 -6.04
CA ALA A 190 -13.73 -12.72 -6.35
C ALA A 190 -14.62 -13.91 -6.71
N THR A 191 -14.49 -15.03 -6.00
CA THR A 191 -15.50 -16.08 -6.00
C THR A 191 -15.88 -16.39 -4.56
N LEU A 192 -17.05 -15.90 -4.12
CA LEU A 192 -17.90 -16.72 -3.26
C LEU A 192 -17.88 -18.14 -3.86
N PRO A 193 -17.55 -19.20 -3.10
CA PRO A 193 -17.34 -20.51 -3.68
C PRO A 193 -18.67 -21.10 -4.18
N LYS A 194 -19.05 -20.74 -5.40
CA LYS A 194 -20.05 -21.46 -6.17
C LYS A 194 -19.35 -22.67 -6.78
N SER A 195 -19.49 -23.78 -6.06
CA SER A 195 -19.47 -25.17 -6.52
C SER A 195 -18.75 -25.45 -7.85
N GLY A 196 -17.55 -26.02 -7.78
CA GLY A 196 -16.88 -26.59 -8.95
C GLY A 196 -15.41 -26.90 -8.72
N ARG A 197 -15.12 -28.14 -8.32
CA ARG A 197 -13.79 -28.74 -8.00
C ARG A 197 -13.27 -28.46 -6.60
N GLN A 198 -13.88 -29.16 -5.65
CA GLN A 198 -13.22 -29.52 -4.39
C GLN A 198 -11.90 -30.25 -4.73
N GLN A 199 -10.76 -29.61 -4.51
CA GLN A 199 -9.55 -30.36 -4.22
C GLN A 199 -9.77 -31.06 -2.87
N PRO A 200 -9.43 -32.35 -2.74
CA PRO A 200 -9.80 -33.13 -1.57
C PRO A 200 -9.19 -32.54 -0.28
N LEU A 201 -10.09 -32.29 0.67
CA LEU A 201 -9.93 -31.55 1.93
C LEU A 201 -9.17 -32.33 3.02
N TYR A 202 -8.09 -33.05 2.68
CA TYR A 202 -7.53 -34.06 3.60
C TYR A 202 -6.06 -33.94 3.99
N ASP A 203 -5.30 -32.91 3.57
CA ASP A 203 -3.86 -32.90 3.89
C ASP A 203 -3.25 -31.48 4.04
N TYR A 204 -3.96 -30.57 4.70
CA TYR A 204 -3.32 -29.35 5.19
C TYR A 204 -2.64 -29.66 6.53
N ASP A 205 -1.31 -29.69 6.53
CA ASP A 205 -0.52 -29.67 7.76
C ASP A 205 -0.88 -28.41 8.58
N LYS A 206 -0.99 -28.54 9.90
CA LYS A 206 -1.30 -27.42 10.82
C LYS A 206 -0.37 -26.23 10.56
N TYR A 207 0.88 -26.51 10.18
CA TYR A 207 1.85 -25.52 9.75
C TYR A 207 1.39 -24.65 8.58
N GLN A 208 0.85 -25.25 7.51
CA GLN A 208 0.38 -24.52 6.33
C GLN A 208 -0.87 -23.67 6.64
N ILE A 209 -1.75 -24.15 7.53
CA ILE A 209 -2.90 -23.37 8.00
C ILE A 209 -2.42 -22.14 8.78
N CYS A 210 -1.43 -22.31 9.68
CA CYS A 210 -0.86 -21.19 10.43
C CYS A 210 -0.18 -20.17 9.50
N GLN A 211 0.57 -20.64 8.49
CA GLN A 211 1.22 -19.77 7.52
C GLN A 211 0.20 -18.96 6.71
N LYS A 212 -0.89 -19.60 6.27
CA LYS A 212 -1.95 -18.90 5.56
C LYS A 212 -2.66 -17.88 6.47
N PHE A 213 -2.95 -18.27 7.71
CA PHE A 213 -3.56 -17.39 8.70
C PHE A 213 -2.71 -16.15 8.96
N GLU A 214 -1.39 -16.31 9.14
CA GLU A 214 -0.44 -15.20 9.30
C GLU A 214 -0.43 -14.25 8.09
N ILE A 215 -0.45 -14.79 6.86
CA ILE A 215 -0.44 -13.97 5.63
C ILE A 215 -1.72 -13.14 5.53
N ASP A 216 -2.87 -13.76 5.78
CA ASP A 216 -4.18 -13.11 5.69
C ASP A 216 -4.32 -12.05 6.80
N GLU A 217 -3.93 -12.36 8.04
CA GLU A 217 -3.92 -11.41 9.15
C GLU A 217 -2.97 -10.23 8.91
N ASN A 218 -1.78 -10.48 8.35
CA ASN A 218 -0.86 -9.41 7.96
C ASN A 218 -1.45 -8.52 6.85
N SER A 219 -2.20 -9.10 5.91
CA SER A 219 -2.90 -8.31 4.89
C SER A 219 -4.00 -7.46 5.50
N TYR A 220 -4.79 -8.05 6.38
CA TYR A 220 -5.86 -7.37 7.11
C TYR A 220 -5.31 -6.23 7.99
N LEU A 221 -4.20 -6.45 8.70
CA LEU A 221 -3.53 -5.43 9.49
C LEU A 221 -3.07 -4.22 8.65
N ARG A 222 -2.62 -4.45 7.40
CA ARG A 222 -2.28 -3.37 6.47
C ARG A 222 -3.51 -2.55 6.08
N ASP A 223 -4.64 -3.22 5.82
CA ASP A 223 -5.89 -2.56 5.47
C ASP A 223 -6.46 -1.77 6.66
N LEU A 224 -6.39 -2.33 7.88
CA LEU A 224 -6.69 -1.61 9.12
C LEU A 224 -5.76 -0.41 9.35
N SER A 225 -4.47 -0.54 9.03
CA SER A 225 -3.51 0.56 9.11
C SER A 225 -3.88 1.68 8.14
N LEU A 226 -4.37 1.37 6.94
CA LEU A 226 -4.89 2.37 6.01
C LEU A 226 -6.11 3.09 6.62
N LEU A 227 -7.05 2.36 7.22
CA LEU A 227 -8.21 2.94 7.90
C LEU A 227 -7.81 3.87 9.06
N VAL A 228 -6.95 3.41 9.97
CA VAL A 228 -6.58 4.15 11.18
C VAL A 228 -5.57 5.26 10.89
N ASN A 229 -4.48 4.95 10.21
CA ASN A 229 -3.36 5.88 10.05
C ASN A 229 -3.53 6.84 8.87
N VAL A 230 -4.39 6.53 7.90
CA VAL A 230 -4.64 7.41 6.74
C VAL A 230 -6.03 8.02 6.81
N PHE A 231 -7.11 7.24 6.79
CA PHE A 231 -8.46 7.80 6.74
C PHE A 231 -8.85 8.52 8.03
N LYS A 232 -8.75 7.84 9.19
CA LYS A 232 -9.15 8.40 10.49
C LYS A 232 -8.29 9.62 10.86
N ARG A 233 -6.96 9.52 10.79
CA ARG A 233 -6.05 10.64 11.09
C ARG A 233 -6.26 11.86 10.20
N ARG A 234 -6.57 11.67 8.90
CA ARG A 234 -6.88 12.79 8.01
C ARG A 234 -8.18 13.47 8.40
N LEU A 235 -9.20 12.71 8.80
CA LEU A 235 -10.46 13.28 9.29
C LEU A 235 -10.28 13.95 10.65
N GLU A 236 -9.52 13.38 11.58
CA GLU A 236 -9.18 14.03 12.86
C GLU A 236 -8.49 15.39 12.64
N LYS A 237 -7.55 15.44 11.69
CA LYS A 237 -6.87 16.69 11.33
C LYS A 237 -7.82 17.71 10.66
N GLY A 238 -8.77 17.24 9.87
CA GLY A 238 -9.67 18.09 9.09
C GLY A 238 -10.89 18.62 9.84
N LEU A 239 -11.49 17.78 10.68
CA LEU A 239 -12.65 18.16 11.48
C LEU A 239 -12.27 18.89 12.77
N GLY A 240 -11.01 18.82 13.20
CA GLY A 240 -10.52 19.41 14.43
C GLY A 240 -11.14 18.78 15.69
N ASP A 241 -10.89 19.39 16.85
CA ASP A 241 -11.40 18.93 18.16
C ASP A 241 -12.86 19.33 18.44
N ASP A 242 -13.58 19.80 17.43
CA ASP A 242 -14.98 20.18 17.54
C ASP A 242 -15.83 18.99 17.99
N ALA A 243 -16.77 19.21 18.92
CA ALA A 243 -17.63 18.14 19.45
C ALA A 243 -18.43 17.43 18.35
N ALA A 244 -18.88 18.18 17.32
CA ALA A 244 -19.56 17.62 16.15
C ALA A 244 -18.61 16.79 15.28
N GLY A 245 -17.35 17.20 15.14
CA GLY A 245 -16.34 16.47 14.38
C GLY A 245 -15.96 15.15 15.04
N ARG A 246 -15.76 15.17 16.35
CA ARG A 246 -15.53 13.96 17.16
C ARG A 246 -16.72 13.00 17.09
N HIS A 247 -17.94 13.52 17.10
CA HIS A 247 -19.14 12.68 16.92
C HIS A 247 -19.15 11.99 15.54
N TYR A 248 -18.83 12.69 14.45
CA TYR A 248 -18.73 12.05 13.12
C TYR A 248 -17.65 10.97 13.06
N ILE A 249 -16.47 11.24 13.63
CA ILE A 249 -15.36 10.27 13.64
C ILE A 249 -15.76 9.02 14.43
N LEU A 250 -16.35 9.18 15.62
CA LEU A 250 -16.85 8.04 16.41
C LEU A 250 -18.00 7.31 15.72
N SER A 251 -18.90 8.04 15.06
CA SER A 251 -20.05 7.45 14.36
C SER A 251 -19.66 6.66 13.10
N ILE A 252 -18.53 7.00 12.45
CA ILE A 252 -18.05 6.34 11.23
C ILE A 252 -17.03 5.24 11.53
N PHE A 253 -16.09 5.47 12.45
CA PHE A 253 -14.98 4.53 12.73
C PHE A 253 -15.18 3.73 14.02
N GLY A 254 -16.05 4.16 14.93
CA GLY A 254 -16.27 3.56 16.25
C GLY A 254 -14.96 3.18 16.94
N ASN A 255 -14.83 1.92 17.34
CA ASN A 255 -13.66 1.38 18.02
C ASN A 255 -12.67 0.67 17.08
N ILE A 256 -12.55 1.08 15.82
CA ILE A 256 -11.58 0.50 14.86
C ILE A 256 -10.13 0.48 15.37
N THR A 257 -9.75 1.41 16.24
CA THR A 257 -8.42 1.44 16.85
C THR A 257 -8.20 0.25 17.81
N GLU A 258 -9.24 -0.16 18.55
CA GLU A 258 -9.20 -1.36 19.38
C GLU A 258 -9.04 -2.62 18.51
N ILE A 259 -9.77 -2.70 17.38
CA ILE A 259 -9.64 -3.80 16.43
C ILE A 259 -8.24 -3.86 15.81
N TYR A 260 -7.65 -2.72 15.46
CA TYR A 260 -6.28 -2.63 14.98
C TYR A 260 -5.28 -3.16 16.01
N GLU A 261 -5.41 -2.77 17.28
CA GLU A 261 -4.55 -3.23 18.37
C GLU A 261 -4.73 -4.73 18.67
N LEU A 262 -5.97 -5.23 18.61
CA LEU A 262 -6.27 -6.67 18.71
C LEU A 262 -5.59 -7.44 17.57
N THR A 263 -5.82 -7.03 16.33
CA THR A 263 -5.25 -7.69 15.14
C THR A 263 -3.73 -7.70 15.19
N PHE A 264 -3.11 -6.59 15.61
CA PHE A 264 -1.66 -6.51 15.80
C PHE A 264 -1.15 -7.54 16.82
N ARG A 265 -1.86 -7.73 17.94
CA ARG A 265 -1.50 -8.72 18.95
C ARG A 265 -1.72 -10.15 18.47
N VAL A 266 -2.80 -10.40 17.73
CA VAL A 266 -3.06 -11.72 17.11
C VAL A 266 -1.96 -12.09 16.11
N VAL A 267 -1.59 -11.18 15.20
CA VAL A 267 -0.46 -11.40 14.25
C VAL A 267 0.80 -11.76 15.02
N ARG A 268 1.12 -10.99 16.06
CA ARG A 268 2.31 -11.22 16.88
C ARG A 268 2.27 -12.59 17.57
N ALA A 269 1.14 -13.00 18.15
CA ALA A 269 1.00 -14.30 18.78
C ALA A 269 1.20 -15.45 17.76
N ILE A 270 0.68 -15.31 16.54
CA ILE A 270 0.86 -16.29 15.47
C ILE A 270 2.34 -16.36 15.04
N GLU A 271 2.99 -15.21 14.89
CA GLU A 271 4.42 -15.11 14.53
C GLU A 271 5.30 -15.77 15.61
N GLU A 272 5.06 -15.47 16.89
CA GLU A 272 5.83 -16.04 18.01
C GLU A 272 5.71 -17.58 18.05
N VAL A 273 4.49 -18.12 17.89
CA VAL A 273 4.27 -19.58 17.84
C VAL A 273 4.95 -20.22 16.63
N ARG A 274 4.93 -19.55 15.48
CA ARG A 274 5.54 -20.06 14.24
C ARG A 274 7.07 -19.99 14.28
N GLU A 275 7.65 -18.89 14.76
CA GLU A 275 9.10 -18.70 14.86
C GLU A 275 9.74 -19.74 15.78
N MET A 276 9.07 -20.08 16.88
CA MET A 276 9.51 -21.15 17.77
C MET A 276 9.29 -22.57 17.21
N SER A 277 8.72 -22.69 15.99
CA SER A 277 8.30 -23.95 15.36
C SER A 277 7.34 -24.77 16.25
N GLN A 278 6.59 -24.09 17.14
CA GLN A 278 5.64 -24.69 18.06
C GLN A 278 4.21 -24.59 17.52
N THR A 279 4.00 -24.81 16.22
CA THR A 279 2.66 -24.76 15.60
C THR A 279 1.65 -25.70 16.27
N GLN A 280 2.12 -26.72 16.99
CA GLN A 280 1.32 -27.60 17.83
C GLN A 280 0.70 -26.92 19.07
N SER A 281 1.13 -25.71 19.43
CA SER A 281 0.68 -24.92 20.60
C SER A 281 -0.08 -23.63 20.22
N MET A 282 -0.49 -23.48 18.96
CA MET A 282 -1.23 -22.31 18.46
C MET A 282 -2.48 -21.95 19.30
N GLY A 283 -3.22 -22.94 19.78
CA GLY A 283 -4.37 -22.75 20.66
C GLY A 283 -4.02 -22.07 21.98
N ILE A 284 -2.87 -22.42 22.56
CA ILE A 284 -2.37 -21.79 23.79
C ILE A 284 -1.93 -20.35 23.51
N GLY A 285 -1.27 -20.10 22.37
CA GLY A 285 -0.89 -18.75 21.98
C GLY A 285 -2.07 -17.82 21.72
N LEU A 286 -3.22 -18.38 21.33
CA LEU A 286 -4.45 -17.61 21.07
C LEU A 286 -5.45 -17.61 22.24
N SER A 287 -5.20 -18.38 23.30
CA SER A 287 -6.17 -18.52 24.41
C SER A 287 -6.34 -17.21 25.19
N GLU A 288 -5.28 -16.40 25.30
CA GLU A 288 -5.31 -15.10 25.99
C GLU A 288 -6.38 -14.17 25.42
N PHE A 289 -6.65 -14.23 24.11
CA PHE A 289 -7.65 -13.40 23.46
C PHE A 289 -9.09 -13.84 23.81
N ALA A 290 -9.30 -15.14 24.01
CA ALA A 290 -10.58 -15.67 24.46
C ALA A 290 -10.84 -15.34 25.93
N GLU A 291 -9.83 -15.53 26.79
CA GLU A 291 -9.91 -15.22 28.22
C GLU A 291 -10.14 -13.73 28.47
N GLY A 292 -9.47 -12.87 27.71
CA GLY A 292 -9.63 -11.42 27.75
C GLY A 292 -10.92 -10.90 27.12
N CYS A 293 -11.73 -11.78 26.51
CA CYS A 293 -12.93 -11.41 25.72
C CYS A 293 -12.63 -10.32 24.68
N GLU A 294 -11.45 -10.36 24.06
CA GLU A 294 -10.98 -9.22 23.27
C GLU A 294 -11.72 -9.07 21.94
N PHE A 295 -12.32 -10.17 21.45
CA PHE A 295 -13.17 -10.18 20.26
C PHE A 295 -14.52 -9.47 20.47
N ASP A 296 -14.90 -9.14 21.71
CA ASP A 296 -16.08 -8.30 21.99
C ASP A 296 -15.94 -6.89 21.37
N SER A 297 -14.71 -6.47 21.06
CA SER A 297 -14.44 -5.27 20.28
C SER A 297 -15.15 -5.27 18.91
N TYR A 298 -15.36 -6.44 18.30
CA TYR A 298 -16.15 -6.55 17.06
C TYR A 298 -17.64 -6.27 17.28
N ILE A 299 -18.21 -6.62 18.44
CA ILE A 299 -19.62 -6.32 18.75
C ILE A 299 -19.83 -4.80 18.75
N ARG A 300 -18.94 -4.07 19.45
CA ARG A 300 -18.98 -2.60 19.51
C ARG A 300 -18.78 -1.97 18.14
N PHE A 301 -17.93 -2.55 17.30
CA PHE A 301 -17.71 -2.07 15.94
C PHE A 301 -18.93 -2.29 15.06
N MET A 302 -19.60 -3.44 15.19
CA MET A 302 -20.81 -3.76 14.42
C MET A 302 -21.96 -2.79 14.71
N GLU A 303 -21.99 -2.14 15.88
CA GLU A 303 -23.01 -1.12 16.18
C GLU A 303 -22.97 0.09 15.25
N ILE A 304 -21.82 0.35 14.60
CA ILE A 304 -21.67 1.42 13.60
C ILE A 304 -22.62 1.22 12.42
N PHE A 305 -22.91 -0.03 12.07
CA PHE A 305 -23.73 -0.42 10.92
C PHE A 305 -25.24 -0.38 11.20
N LYS A 306 -25.67 -0.06 12.43
CA LYS A 306 -27.11 0.16 12.74
C LYS A 306 -27.72 1.27 11.89
N GLU A 307 -26.90 2.26 11.55
CA GLU A 307 -27.23 3.33 10.62
C GLU A 307 -26.36 3.18 9.36
N PRO A 308 -26.91 3.35 8.14
CA PRO A 308 -26.14 3.18 6.92
C PRO A 308 -24.92 4.11 6.88
N ILE A 309 -23.72 3.54 6.70
CA ILE A 309 -22.46 4.30 6.62
C ILE A 309 -22.52 5.33 5.49
N GLU A 310 -23.19 5.01 4.39
CA GLU A 310 -23.39 5.92 3.26
C GLU A 310 -24.16 7.18 3.65
N GLU A 311 -25.18 7.07 4.50
CA GLU A 311 -25.95 8.22 4.97
C GLU A 311 -25.12 9.11 5.88
N LYS A 312 -24.37 8.51 6.82
CA LYS A 312 -23.41 9.23 7.68
C LYS A 312 -22.36 9.96 6.85
N MET A 313 -21.84 9.30 5.82
CA MET A 313 -20.83 9.87 4.93
C MET A 313 -21.40 11.00 4.08
N ASN A 314 -22.60 10.82 3.53
CA ASN A 314 -23.28 11.86 2.77
C ASN A 314 -23.64 13.06 3.65
N ALA A 315 -24.00 12.84 4.92
CA ALA A 315 -24.24 13.90 5.89
C ALA A 315 -22.94 14.70 6.16
N LEU A 316 -21.82 13.99 6.39
CA LEU A 316 -20.51 14.62 6.58
C LEU A 316 -20.07 15.44 5.36
N LEU A 317 -20.22 14.90 4.15
CA LEU A 317 -19.81 15.56 2.90
C LEU A 317 -20.69 16.77 2.54
N ARG A 318 -21.94 16.81 3.02
CA ARG A 318 -22.89 17.93 2.80
C ARG A 318 -22.77 19.03 3.87
N ASP A 319 -22.10 18.77 4.98
CA ASP A 319 -21.94 19.75 6.05
C ASP A 319 -21.05 20.90 5.57
N ARG A 320 -21.64 22.09 5.42
CA ARG A 320 -20.96 23.29 4.94
C ARG A 320 -19.75 23.67 5.79
N ARG A 321 -19.71 23.26 7.06
CA ARG A 321 -18.60 23.54 7.99
C ARG A 321 -17.30 22.86 7.56
N TYR A 322 -17.40 21.70 6.90
CA TYR A 322 -16.24 20.92 6.48
C TYR A 322 -16.01 21.00 4.96
N SER A 323 -16.84 21.75 4.22
CA SER A 323 -16.70 21.90 2.77
C SER A 323 -15.34 22.49 2.39
N THR A 324 -14.86 23.50 3.12
CA THR A 324 -13.56 24.14 2.87
C THR A 324 -12.40 23.17 3.07
N PHE A 325 -12.47 22.30 4.09
CA PHE A 325 -11.47 21.25 4.31
C PHE A 325 -11.45 20.26 3.14
N PHE A 326 -12.61 19.76 2.73
CA PHE A 326 -12.68 18.85 1.60
C PHE A 326 -12.22 19.52 0.31
N ASP A 327 -12.53 20.79 0.08
CA ASP A 327 -12.08 21.57 -1.09
C ASP A 327 -10.55 21.81 -1.09
N GLU A 328 -9.91 21.89 0.08
CA GLU A 328 -8.46 22.02 0.21
C GLU A 328 -7.75 20.67 0.00
N GLU A 329 -8.25 19.58 0.58
CA GLU A 329 -7.70 18.23 0.36
C GLU A 329 -7.88 17.75 -1.09
N ASP A 330 -8.99 18.14 -1.71
CA ASP A 330 -9.29 17.91 -3.12
C ASP A 330 -8.25 18.60 -4.04
N LYS A 331 -7.77 19.79 -3.68
CA LYS A 331 -6.67 20.47 -4.39
C LYS A 331 -5.30 19.80 -4.18
N ILE A 332 -5.13 19.07 -3.08
CA ILE A 332 -3.88 18.36 -2.74
C ILE A 332 -3.88 16.93 -3.32
N SER A 333 -5.05 16.39 -3.67
CA SER A 333 -5.23 15.04 -4.20
C SER A 333 -4.53 14.80 -5.54
N PHE A 334 -3.88 13.64 -5.65
CA PHE A 334 -3.00 13.27 -6.75
C PHE A 334 -3.70 12.90 -8.09
N THR A 335 -4.99 13.18 -8.26
CA THR A 335 -5.74 12.88 -9.49
C THR A 335 -6.17 14.16 -10.21
N SER A 336 -6.15 14.13 -11.55
CA SER A 336 -6.48 15.26 -12.46
C SER A 336 -7.80 16.00 -12.15
N ASP A 337 -8.77 15.37 -11.50
CA ASP A 337 -10.10 15.96 -11.25
C ASP A 337 -10.26 16.54 -9.84
N GLY A 338 -9.21 16.50 -9.00
CA GLY A 338 -9.24 17.09 -7.67
C GLY A 338 -10.34 16.56 -6.76
N HIS A 339 -10.88 15.35 -6.94
CA HIS A 339 -11.95 14.80 -6.07
C HIS A 339 -11.58 13.48 -5.39
N CYS A 340 -10.31 13.07 -5.42
CA CYS A 340 -9.89 11.73 -4.95
C CYS A 340 -10.25 11.49 -3.49
N MET A 341 -10.13 12.50 -2.63
CA MET A 341 -10.43 12.34 -1.21
C MET A 341 -11.93 12.19 -0.96
N ARG A 342 -12.78 13.08 -1.52
CA ARG A 342 -14.24 12.93 -1.44
C ARG A 342 -14.74 11.61 -2.00
N MET A 343 -14.20 11.18 -3.14
CA MET A 343 -14.56 9.91 -3.77
C MET A 343 -14.06 8.70 -2.95
N ALA A 344 -12.86 8.77 -2.38
CA ALA A 344 -12.34 7.73 -1.50
C ALA A 344 -13.19 7.60 -0.22
N PHE A 345 -13.60 8.71 0.40
CA PHE A 345 -14.51 8.67 1.55
C PHE A 345 -15.88 8.13 1.19
N LYS A 346 -16.41 8.47 0.00
CA LYS A 346 -17.74 8.06 -0.41
C LYS A 346 -17.82 6.60 -0.86
N TYR A 347 -16.81 6.11 -1.57
CA TYR A 347 -16.87 4.81 -2.24
C TYR A 347 -15.87 3.78 -1.71
N VAL A 348 -14.72 4.21 -1.19
CA VAL A 348 -13.64 3.31 -0.78
C VAL A 348 -13.72 3.02 0.72
N LEU A 349 -13.87 4.05 1.55
CA LEU A 349 -13.95 3.88 3.01
C LEU A 349 -15.08 2.94 3.46
N PRO A 350 -16.32 3.02 2.93
CA PRO A 350 -17.37 2.08 3.30
C PRO A 350 -16.96 0.63 2.98
N LEU A 351 -16.37 0.37 1.82
CA LEU A 351 -15.93 -0.99 1.45
C LEU A 351 -14.90 -1.54 2.44
N TYR A 352 -13.92 -0.72 2.86
CA TYR A 352 -12.95 -1.13 3.87
C TYR A 352 -13.60 -1.39 5.23
N LEU A 353 -14.56 -0.56 5.67
CA LEU A 353 -15.29 -0.80 6.93
C LEU A 353 -16.10 -2.10 6.88
N HIS A 354 -16.79 -2.38 5.78
CA HIS A 354 -17.48 -3.66 5.60
C HIS A 354 -16.51 -4.85 5.55
N SER A 355 -15.30 -4.66 5.01
CA SER A 355 -14.27 -5.71 5.04
C SER A 355 -13.83 -6.05 6.47
N VAL A 356 -13.76 -5.08 7.37
CA VAL A 356 -13.47 -5.29 8.80
C VAL A 356 -14.58 -6.12 9.44
N ALA A 357 -15.84 -5.79 9.15
CA ALA A 357 -16.99 -6.55 9.62
C ALA A 357 -16.95 -8.01 9.10
N ALA A 358 -16.66 -8.20 7.82
CA ALA A 358 -16.59 -9.53 7.20
C ALA A 358 -15.39 -10.37 7.68
N HIS A 359 -14.29 -9.74 8.10
CA HIS A 359 -13.09 -10.44 8.57
C HIS A 359 -13.34 -11.27 9.83
N PHE A 360 -14.32 -10.87 10.65
CA PHE A 360 -14.70 -11.62 11.85
C PHE A 360 -15.07 -13.08 11.55
N ASP A 361 -15.80 -13.34 10.46
CA ASP A 361 -16.17 -14.70 10.03
C ASP A 361 -14.94 -15.53 9.65
N GLY A 362 -13.86 -14.87 9.21
CA GLY A 362 -12.57 -15.48 8.89
C GLY A 362 -11.92 -16.13 10.11
N TYR A 363 -11.97 -15.49 11.29
CA TYR A 363 -11.44 -16.07 12.52
C TYR A 363 -12.11 -17.40 12.84
N TYR A 364 -13.44 -17.46 12.74
CA TYR A 364 -14.17 -18.71 12.98
C TYR A 364 -13.71 -19.84 12.05
N HIS A 365 -13.53 -19.53 10.76
CA HIS A 365 -13.05 -20.48 9.77
C HIS A 365 -11.64 -21.01 10.13
N TYR A 366 -10.71 -20.11 10.45
CA TYR A 366 -9.34 -20.49 10.80
C TYR A 366 -9.25 -21.32 12.07
N ILE A 367 -9.98 -20.93 13.12
CA ILE A 367 -10.02 -21.71 14.37
C ILE A 367 -10.62 -23.10 14.14
N SER A 368 -11.70 -23.22 13.34
CA SER A 368 -12.29 -24.52 12.99
C SER A 368 -11.31 -25.42 12.21
N LEU A 369 -10.52 -24.85 11.29
CA LEU A 369 -9.48 -25.58 10.58
C LEU A 369 -8.35 -26.03 11.51
N LEU A 370 -7.91 -25.17 12.43
CA LEU A 370 -6.89 -25.50 13.42
C LEU A 370 -7.36 -26.62 14.36
N ILE A 371 -8.62 -26.62 14.81
CA ILE A 371 -9.19 -27.70 15.63
C ILE A 371 -9.14 -29.05 14.90
N LYS A 372 -9.46 -29.07 13.60
CA LYS A 372 -9.43 -30.28 12.78
C LYS A 372 -8.01 -30.81 12.57
N ALA A 373 -7.03 -29.92 12.45
CA ALA A 373 -5.62 -30.26 12.28
C ALA A 373 -4.89 -30.56 13.61
N SER A 374 -5.46 -30.15 14.75
CA SER A 374 -4.86 -30.34 16.07
C SER A 374 -5.03 -31.75 16.62
N ARG A 375 -3.96 -32.27 17.23
CA ARG A 375 -3.98 -33.52 18.00
C ARG A 375 -4.81 -33.32 19.29
N PRO A 376 -5.45 -34.38 19.82
CA PRO A 376 -6.11 -34.31 21.12
C PRO A 376 -5.09 -33.96 22.21
N GLY A 377 -5.31 -32.87 22.93
CA GLY A 377 -4.40 -32.31 23.94
C GLY A 377 -4.85 -30.92 24.40
N ALA A 378 -4.06 -30.28 25.26
CA ALA A 378 -4.38 -28.96 25.83
C ALA A 378 -4.62 -27.89 24.75
N ASP A 379 -3.81 -27.86 23.70
CA ASP A 379 -3.96 -26.96 22.54
C ASP A 379 -5.35 -27.04 21.89
N ARG A 380 -5.89 -28.25 21.72
CA ARG A 380 -7.22 -28.44 21.11
C ARG A 380 -8.34 -27.94 22.03
N VAL A 381 -8.19 -28.10 23.35
CA VAL A 381 -9.17 -27.60 24.32
C VAL A 381 -9.20 -26.08 24.27
N GLU A 382 -8.05 -25.42 24.22
CA GLU A 382 -8.00 -23.96 24.10
C GLU A 382 -8.59 -23.44 22.79
N LEU A 383 -8.34 -24.12 21.67
CA LEU A 383 -9.00 -23.77 20.40
C LEU A 383 -10.53 -23.94 20.48
N GLN A 384 -11.03 -24.95 21.21
CA GLN A 384 -12.47 -25.14 21.42
C GLN A 384 -13.08 -24.06 22.33
N ASN A 385 -12.35 -23.61 23.34
CA ASN A 385 -12.75 -22.47 24.19
C ASN A 385 -12.86 -21.20 23.35
N LEU A 386 -11.85 -20.92 22.52
CA LEU A 386 -11.85 -19.80 21.58
C LEU A 386 -12.98 -19.91 20.56
N GLU A 387 -13.23 -21.09 19.98
CA GLU A 387 -14.37 -21.31 19.06
C GLU A 387 -15.71 -21.01 19.76
N THR A 388 -15.85 -21.39 21.03
CA THR A 388 -17.07 -21.14 21.82
C THR A 388 -17.26 -19.65 22.09
N HIS A 389 -16.19 -18.93 22.44
CA HIS A 389 -16.23 -17.48 22.60
C HIS A 389 -16.61 -16.78 21.28
N LEU A 390 -15.98 -17.14 20.16
CA LEU A 390 -16.32 -16.61 18.83
C LEU A 390 -17.79 -16.87 18.44
N LYS A 391 -18.34 -18.05 18.77
CA LYS A 391 -19.78 -18.34 18.57
C LYS A 391 -20.68 -17.43 19.41
N SER A 392 -20.29 -17.16 20.65
CA SER A 392 -21.02 -16.23 21.52
C SER A 392 -21.03 -14.82 20.91
N VAL A 393 -19.87 -14.34 20.46
CA VAL A 393 -19.73 -13.05 19.78
C VAL A 393 -20.55 -13.00 18.49
N ALA A 394 -20.48 -14.04 17.65
CA ALA A 394 -21.29 -14.14 16.43
C ALA A 394 -22.80 -14.09 16.73
N THR A 395 -23.24 -14.74 17.80
CA THR A 395 -24.65 -14.71 18.23
C THR A 395 -25.06 -13.31 18.67
N ALA A 396 -24.20 -12.61 19.43
CA ALA A 396 -24.43 -11.23 19.83
C ALA A 396 -24.47 -10.28 18.62
N ILE A 397 -23.60 -10.46 17.63
CA ILE A 397 -23.60 -9.67 16.38
C ILE A 397 -24.89 -9.89 15.59
N ASN A 398 -25.32 -11.15 15.42
CA ASN A 398 -26.57 -11.47 14.73
C ASN A 398 -27.81 -10.90 15.44
N ALA A 399 -27.75 -10.73 16.76
CA ALA A 399 -28.81 -10.10 17.55
C ALA A 399 -28.90 -8.57 17.36
N LEU A 400 -27.94 -7.92 16.71
CA LEU A 400 -27.95 -6.47 16.48
C LEU A 400 -28.91 -6.02 15.36
N GLU A 401 -29.65 -6.95 14.72
CA GLU A 401 -30.64 -6.68 13.64
C GLU A 401 -30.14 -5.67 12.59
N LEU A 402 -28.91 -5.88 12.12
CA LEU A 402 -28.30 -4.98 11.14
C LEU A 402 -29.07 -5.01 9.81
N PRO A 403 -29.22 -3.86 9.12
CA PRO A 403 -29.82 -3.81 7.80
C PRO A 403 -29.05 -4.71 6.82
N PRO A 404 -29.73 -5.34 5.85
CA PRO A 404 -29.05 -6.23 4.89
C PRO A 404 -27.97 -5.45 4.13
N ASN A 405 -26.78 -6.05 4.03
CA ASN A 405 -25.65 -5.51 3.25
C ASN A 405 -26.11 -5.17 1.82
N PRO A 406 -25.77 -3.96 1.29
CA PRO A 406 -26.04 -3.61 -0.10
C PRO A 406 -25.25 -4.44 -1.11
#